data_AF-A0A9E5LMB0-F1
#
_entry.id   AF-A0A9E5LMB0-F1
#
_cell.length_a   1.000
_cell.length_b   1.000
_cell.length_c   1.000
_cell.angle_alpha   90.00
_cell.angle_beta   90.00
_cell.angle_gamma   90.00
#
_symmetry.space_group_name_H-M   'P 1'
#
loop_
_entity.id
_entity.type
_entity.pdbx_description
1 polymer ?
#
loop_
_entity_poly.entity_id
_entity_poly.type
_entity_poly.pdbx_seq_one_letter_code
_entity_poly.pdbx_strand_id
1 'polypeptide(L)' 'QSLRELEKKTADALTQRGWQPDYIAIRKRADLLAPSNEDLVAKKELVILAAAKLGKTRLIDNLEV' A
#
# COMPACT_ATOMS: atom_id res chain seq x y z
N GLN A 1 14.97 -1.14 3.05
CA GLN A 1 13.78 -1.97 2.73
C GLN A 1 13.12 -1.32 1.54
N SER A 2 12.88 -2.05 0.46
CA SER A 2 12.19 -1.49 -0.71
C SER A 2 10.70 -1.31 -0.41
N LEU A 3 10.03 -0.40 -1.13
CA LEU A 3 8.58 -0.21 -0.99
C LEU A 3 7.81 -1.51 -1.26
N ARG A 4 8.24 -2.27 -2.27
CA ARG A 4 7.65 -3.57 -2.62
C ARG A 4 7.77 -4.60 -1.50
N GLU A 5 8.91 -4.63 -0.79
CA GLU A 5 9.07 -5.50 0.37
C GLU A 5 8.13 -5.09 1.51
N LEU A 6 7.92 -3.79 1.71
CA LEU A 6 7.01 -3.27 2.73
C LEU A 6 5.54 -3.60 2.41
N GLU A 7 5.13 -3.42 1.15
CA GLU A 7 3.80 -3.81 0.66
C GLU A 7 3.55 -5.30 0.90
N LYS A 8 4.50 -6.16 0.48
CA LYS A 8 4.41 -7.61 0.68
C LYS A 8 4.34 -7.98 2.15
N LYS A 9 5.25 -7.46 2.98
CA LYS A 9 5.28 -7.74 4.43
C LYS A 9 3.96 -7.34 5.10
N THR A 10 3.36 -6.24 4.67
CA THR A 10 2.08 -5.76 5.20
C THR A 10 0.93 -6.67 4.78
N ALA A 11 0.89 -7.07 3.50
CA ALA A 11 -0.10 -8.02 3.00
C ALA A 11 0.00 -9.38 3.73
N ASP A 12 1.22 -9.88 3.96
CA ASP A 12 1.47 -11.11 4.71
C ASP A 12 0.98 -10.97 6.16
N ALA A 13 1.25 -9.84 6.82
CA ALA A 13 0.80 -9.57 8.18
C ALA A 13 -0.74 -9.49 8.30
N LEU A 14 -1.42 -8.90 7.32
CA LEU A 14 -2.89 -8.88 7.27
C LEU A 14 -3.45 -10.29 7.06
N THR A 15 -2.84 -11.07 6.17
CA THR A 15 -3.22 -12.46 5.90
C THR A 15 -3.12 -13.32 7.17
N GLN A 16 -2.03 -13.18 7.93
CA GLN A 16 -1.85 -13.85 9.22
C GLN A 16 -2.92 -13.50 10.26
N ARG A 17 -3.58 -12.34 10.12
CA ARG A 17 -4.66 -11.87 10.99
C ARG A 17 -6.06 -12.22 10.46
N GLY A 18 -6.16 -13.07 9.43
CA GLY A 18 -7.44 -13.53 8.87
C GLY A 18 -8.08 -12.58 7.88
N TRP A 19 -7.38 -11.52 7.46
CA TRP A 19 -7.80 -10.69 6.35
C TRP A 19 -7.42 -11.35 5.02
N GLN A 20 -8.10 -10.95 3.95
CA GLN A 20 -7.76 -11.32 2.58
C GLN A 20 -7.44 -10.03 1.80
N PRO A 21 -6.18 -9.58 1.77
CA PRO A 21 -5.79 -8.37 1.05
C PRO A 21 -5.98 -8.53 -0.46
N ASP A 22 -6.63 -7.56 -1.09
CA ASP A 22 -6.61 -7.41 -2.55
C ASP A 22 -5.31 -6.72 -2.98
N TYR A 23 -4.94 -5.65 -2.27
CA TYR A 23 -3.69 -4.92 -2.47
C TYR A 23 -3.29 -4.11 -1.24
N ILE A 24 -1.98 -3.90 -1.11
CA ILE A 24 -1.34 -2.83 -0.35
C ILE A 24 -0.37 -2.18 -1.33
N ALA A 25 -0.53 -0.89 -1.59
CA ALA A 25 0.23 -0.19 -2.63
C ALA A 25 0.66 1.20 -2.18
N ILE A 26 1.95 1.53 -2.36
CA ILE A 26 2.52 2.84 -2.10
C ILE A 26 2.68 3.55 -3.43
N ARG A 27 1.95 4.64 -3.63
CA ARG A 27 1.86 5.37 -4.90
C ARG A 27 2.17 6.84 -4.73
N LYS A 28 2.54 7.51 -5.82
CA LYS A 28 2.59 8.97 -5.87
C LYS A 28 1.18 9.53 -5.72
N ARG A 29 1.03 10.58 -4.92
CA ARG A 29 -0.27 11.24 -4.74
C ARG A 29 -0.78 11.87 -6.03
N ALA A 30 0.12 12.41 -6.84
CA ALA A 30 -0.22 13.18 -8.03
C ALA A 30 -0.89 12.36 -9.14
N ASP A 31 -0.48 11.10 -9.33
CA ASP A 31 -0.87 10.28 -10.50
C ASP A 31 -1.11 8.80 -10.19
N LEU A 32 -0.98 8.38 -8.93
CA LEU A 32 -1.13 7.00 -8.46
C LEU A 32 -0.17 5.98 -9.11
N LEU A 33 0.88 6.44 -9.80
CA LEU A 33 1.93 5.58 -10.31
C LEU A 33 2.87 5.16 -9.17
N ALA A 34 3.59 4.06 -9.39
CA ALA A 34 4.67 3.67 -8.49
C ALA A 34 5.74 4.78 -8.50
N PRO A 35 6.26 5.20 -7.34
CA PRO A 35 7.31 6.21 -7.29
C PRO A 35 8.62 5.63 -7.85
N SER A 36 9.34 6.44 -8.61
CA SER A 36 10.72 6.14 -9.00
C SER A 36 11.68 6.42 -7.83
N ASN A 37 12.93 5.95 -7.94
CA ASN A 37 13.96 6.34 -6.96
C ASN A 37 14.18 7.85 -6.93
N GLU A 38 14.05 8.53 -8.06
CA GLU A 38 14.18 9.99 -8.15
C GLU A 38 13.03 10.69 -7.41
N ASP A 39 11.81 10.17 -7.52
CA ASP A 39 10.65 10.68 -6.78
C ASP A 39 10.86 10.56 -5.26
N LEU A 40 11.45 9.45 -4.81
CA LEU A 40 11.76 9.22 -3.39
C LEU A 40 12.87 10.14 -2.88
N VAL A 41 13.93 10.34 -3.68
CA VAL A 41 15.01 11.28 -3.36
C VAL A 41 14.49 12.72 -3.31
N ALA A 42 13.60 13.07 -4.25
CA ALA A 42 12.93 14.36 -4.30
C ALA A 42 11.81 14.52 -3.26
N LYS A 43 11.56 13.50 -2.42
CA LYS A 43 10.53 13.48 -1.38
C LYS A 43 9.15 13.89 -1.89
N LYS A 44 8.76 13.36 -3.05
CA LYS A 44 7.41 13.57 -3.60
C LYS A 44 6.36 13.01 -2.64
N GLU A 45 5.22 13.67 -2.56
CA GLU A 45 4.08 13.24 -1.75
C GLU A 45 3.59 11.86 -2.19
N LEU A 46 3.37 10.98 -1.20
CA LEU A 46 2.92 9.64 -1.44
C LEU A 46 1.53 9.42 -0.81
N VAL A 47 0.91 8.34 -1.23
CA VAL A 47 -0.31 7.81 -0.65
C VAL A 47 -0.19 6.28 -0.57
N ILE A 48 -0.54 5.75 0.58
CA ILE A 48 -0.66 4.32 0.84
C ILE A 48 -2.12 3.95 0.61
N LEU A 49 -2.36 2.98 -0.28
CA LEU A 49 -3.68 2.49 -0.61
C LEU A 49 -3.82 1.04 -0.14
N ALA A 50 -4.91 0.73 0.54
CA ALA A 50 -5.20 -0.61 1.02
C ALA A 50 -6.62 -1.04 0.68
N ALA A 51 -6.77 -2.29 0.27
CA ALA A 51 -8.06 -2.96 0.21
C ALA A 51 -7.92 -4.41 0.68
N ALA A 52 -8.83 -4.84 1.55
CA ALA A 52 -8.84 -6.19 2.07
C ALA A 52 -10.26 -6.62 2.47
N LYS A 53 -10.52 -7.92 2.41
CA LYS A 53 -11.77 -8.51 2.92
C LYS A 53 -11.59 -9.04 4.34
N LEU A 54 -12.63 -8.86 5.15
CA LEU A 54 -12.81 -9.55 6.42
C LEU A 54 -14.12 -10.35 6.34
N GLY A 55 -13.99 -11.66 6.16
CA GLY A 55 -15.10 -12.52 5.76
C GLY A 55 -15.62 -12.13 4.37
N LYS A 56 -16.89 -11.70 4.29
CA LYS A 56 -17.52 -11.25 3.03
C LYS A 56 -17.40 -9.73 2.81
N THR A 57 -17.11 -8.97 3.86
CA THR A 57 -17.08 -7.51 3.81
C THR A 57 -15.75 -7.03 3.27
N ARG A 58 -15.78 -6.20 2.24
CA ARG A 58 -14.58 -5.57 1.66
C ARG A 58 -14.41 -4.16 2.24
N LEU A 59 -13.25 -3.90 2.83
CA LEU A 59 -12.90 -2.61 3.39
C LEU A 59 -11.77 -1.99 2.58
N ILE A 60 -11.81 -0.67 2.46
CA ILE A 60 -10.78 0.13 1.81
C ILE A 60 -10.36 1.22 2.78
N ASP A 61 -9.09 1.59 2.69
CA ASP A 61 -8.59 2.76 3.38
C ASP A 61 -7.39 3.33 2.61
N ASN A 62 -7.02 4.56 2.92
CA ASN A 62 -5.83 5.20 2.41
C ASN A 62 -5.18 6.12 3.46
N LEU A 63 -3.87 6.31 3.34
CA LEU A 63 -3.10 7.23 4.19
C LEU A 63 -2.12 8.03 3.35
N GLU A 64 -2.25 9.34 3.42
CA GLU A 64 -1.36 10.32 2.82
C GLU A 64 -0.09 10.53 3.66
N VAL A 65 1.09 10.54 3.03
CA VAL A 65 2.41 10.72 3.67
C VAL A 65 3.37 11.58 2.88
#